data_AF-A0A2V2PSS6-F1
#
_entry.id   AF-A0A2V2PSS6-F1
#
_cell.length_a   1.000
_cell.length_b   1.000
_cell.length_c   1.000
_cell.angle_alpha   90.00
_cell.angle_beta   90.00
_cell.angle_gamma   90.00
#
_symmetry.space_group_name_H-M   'P 1'
#
loop_
_entity.id
_entity.type
_entity.pdbx_description
1 polymer ?
#
loop_
_entity_poly.entity_id
_entity_poly.type
_entity_poly.pdbx_seq_one_letter_code
_entity_poly.pdbx_strand_id
1 'polypeptide(L)' 'MAQWTSTVGAAQLARQLQAQQPRPTGPGGRKPPAYRALADGVRLLVLEGRVPVAARL' A
#
# COMPACT_ATOMS: atom_id res chain seq x y z
N MET A 1 11.62 18.02 -12.16
CA MET A 1 10.19 17.76 -11.89
C MET A 1 10.00 16.25 -11.93
N ALA A 2 9.41 15.63 -10.91
CA ALA A 2 9.14 14.20 -10.96
C ALA A 2 8.12 13.92 -12.09
N GLN A 3 8.55 13.20 -13.13
CA GLN A 3 7.68 12.78 -14.22
C GLN A 3 6.82 11.62 -13.73
N TRP A 4 5.52 11.82 -13.62
CA TRP A 4 4.56 10.76 -13.31
C TRP A 4 4.26 9.98 -14.59
N THR A 5 4.52 8.68 -14.60
CA THR A 5 4.41 7.83 -15.80
C THR A 5 3.14 6.99 -15.83
N SER A 6 2.41 6.92 -14.72
CA SER A 6 1.20 6.11 -14.57
C SER A 6 0.31 6.66 -13.45
N THR A 7 -0.97 6.28 -13.47
CA THR A 7 -1.93 6.62 -12.41
C THR A 7 -2.57 5.35 -11.88
N VAL A 8 -2.58 5.17 -10.56
CA VAL A 8 -3.30 4.09 -9.87
C VAL A 8 -4.49 4.70 -9.18
N GLY A 9 -5.71 4.28 -9.55
CA GLY A 9 -6.92 4.79 -8.92
C GLY A 9 -7.12 4.23 -7.50
N ALA A 10 -7.77 5.01 -6.64
CA ALA A 10 -8.05 4.62 -5.25
C ALA A 10 -8.78 3.27 -5.13
N ALA A 11 -9.73 2.97 -6.02
CA ALA A 11 -10.46 1.69 -6.02
C ALA A 11 -9.57 0.50 -6.42
N GLN A 12 -8.61 0.70 -7.32
CA GLN A 12 -7.62 -0.32 -7.67
C GLN A 12 -6.65 -0.55 -6.51
N LEU A 13 -6.15 0.54 -5.91
CA LEU A 13 -5.27 0.49 -4.76
C LEU A 13 -5.95 -0.23 -3.56
N ALA A 14 -7.21 0.10 -3.27
CA ALA A 14 -7.98 -0.54 -2.22
C ALA A 14 -8.12 -2.06 -2.43
N ARG A 15 -8.39 -2.50 -3.67
CA ARG A 15 -8.46 -3.93 -4.00
C ARG A 15 -7.11 -4.62 -3.81
N GLN A 16 -6.01 -3.99 -4.22
CA GLN A 16 -4.67 -4.54 -4.05
C GLN A 16 -4.26 -4.64 -2.58
N LEU A 17 -4.58 -3.62 -1.77
CA LEU A 17 -4.34 -3.62 -0.32
C LEU A 17 -5.17 -4.72 0.39
N GLN A 18 -6.44 -4.88 0.01
CA GLN A 18 -7.30 -5.96 0.54
C GLN A 18 -6.78 -7.35 0.15
N ALA A 19 -6.32 -7.52 -1.10
CA ALA A 19 -5.72 -8.76 -1.58
C ALA A 19 -4.39 -9.11 -0.90
N GLN A 20 -3.67 -8.11 -0.37
CA GLN A 20 -2.47 -8.31 0.45
C GLN A 20 -2.76 -8.67 1.91
N GLN A 21 -4.01 -8.63 2.36
CA GLN A 21 -4.34 -8.80 3.77
C GLN A 21 -4.59 -10.28 4.13
N PRO A 22 -3.53 -11.03 4.51
CA PRO A 22 -3.66 -12.03 5.55
C PRO A 22 -2.55 -11.80 6.57
N ARG A 23 -2.68 -10.78 7.43
CA ARG A 23 -1.83 -10.66 8.61
C ARG A 23 -2.63 -10.18 9.81
N PRO A 24 -2.87 -11.02 10.83
CA PRO A 24 -3.24 -10.50 12.14
C PRO A 24 -2.08 -9.65 12.64
N THR A 25 -2.39 -8.46 13.16
CA THR A 25 -1.45 -7.65 13.95
C THR A 25 -0.80 -8.58 14.98
N GLY A 26 0.52 -8.73 14.92
CA GLY A 26 1.26 -9.67 15.76
C GLY A 26 0.91 -9.53 17.25
N PRO A 27 1.02 -10.61 18.04
CA PRO A 27 0.56 -10.61 19.41
C PRO A 27 1.41 -9.64 20.25
N GLY A 28 0.76 -8.68 20.92
CA GLY A 28 1.33 -7.96 22.06
C GLY A 28 1.66 -6.46 21.88
N GLY A 29 1.41 -5.84 20.72
CA GLY A 29 1.66 -4.41 20.50
C GLY A 29 0.37 -3.59 20.34
N ARG A 30 0.36 -2.34 20.82
CA ARG A 30 -0.70 -1.36 20.50
C ARG A 30 -0.97 -1.37 19.00
N LYS A 31 -2.26 -1.46 18.61
CA LYS A 31 -2.69 -1.42 17.21
C LYS A 31 -2.04 -0.19 16.52
N PRO A 32 -1.28 -0.39 15.43
CA PRO A 32 -0.62 0.72 14.76
C PRO A 32 -1.68 1.72 14.27
N PRO A 33 -1.36 3.03 14.23
CA PRO A 33 -2.23 4.03 13.64
C PRO A 33 -2.65 3.64 12.22
N ALA A 34 -3.88 3.95 11.83
CA ALA A 34 -4.43 3.56 10.53
C ALA A 34 -3.54 4.00 9.35
N TYR A 35 -2.96 5.20 9.42
CA TYR A 35 -2.05 5.70 8.38
C TYR A 35 -0.73 4.91 8.29
N ARG A 36 -0.26 4.31 9.40
CA ARG A 36 0.96 3.48 9.40
C ARG A 36 0.72 2.16 8.70
N ALA A 37 -0.36 1.48 9.07
CA ALA A 37 -0.75 0.23 8.40
C ALA A 37 -0.97 0.44 6.89
N LEU A 38 -1.56 1.57 6.50
CA LEU A 38 -1.72 1.95 5.10
C LEU A 38 -0.37 2.15 4.39
N ALA A 39 0.53 2.94 4.98
CA ALA A 39 1.85 3.21 4.42
C ALA A 39 2.68 1.93 4.25
N ASP A 40 2.59 1.00 5.21
CA ASP A 40 3.28 -0.28 5.15
C ASP A 40 2.72 -1.17 4.02
N GLY A 41 1.40 -1.19 3.83
CA GLY A 41 0.76 -1.88 2.70
C GLY A 41 1.18 -1.30 1.34
N VAL A 42 1.19 0.03 1.20
CA VAL A 42 1.67 0.68 -0.03
C VAL A 42 3.14 0.37 -0.28
N ARG A 43 3.99 0.36 0.76
CA ARG A 43 5.40 -0.01 0.65
C ARG A 43 5.57 -1.44 0.13
N LEU A 44 4.78 -2.39 0.63
CA LEU A 44 4.79 -3.77 0.13
C LEU A 44 4.37 -3.83 -1.33
N LEU A 45 3.30 -3.13 -1.73
CA LEU A 45 2.85 -3.10 -3.13
C LEU A 45 3.92 -2.57 -4.10
N VAL A 46 4.70 -1.57 -3.69
CA VAL A 46 5.79 -1.03 -4.51
C VAL A 46 6.95 -2.03 -4.60
N LEU A 47 7.32 -2.67 -3.49
CA LEU A 47 8.39 -3.67 -3.47
C LEU A 47 8.03 -4.93 -4.28
N GLU A 48 6.76 -5.31 -4.30
CA GLU A 48 6.24 -6.42 -5.11
C GLU A 48 6.02 -6.04 -6.60
N GLY A 49 6.25 -4.77 -6.97
CA GLY A 49 6.02 -4.28 -8.34
C GLY A 49 4.55 -4.15 -8.75
N ARG A 50 3.62 -4.29 -7.79
CA ARG A 50 2.16 -4.18 -8.02
C ARG A 50 1.70 -2.72 -8.14
N VAL A 51 2.46 -1.79 -7.56
CA VAL A 51 2.32 -0.34 -7.76
C VAL A 51 3.60 0.17 -8.43
N PRO A 52 3.54 0.73 -9.65
CA PRO A 52 4.72 1.22 -10.34
C PRO A 52 5.41 2.38 -9.62
N VAL A 53 6.75 2.42 -9.72
CA VAL A 53 7.50 3.61 -9.32
C VAL A 53 7.11 4.77 -10.22
N ALA A 54 6.99 5.97 -9.63
CA ALA A 54 6.47 7.18 -10.29
C ALA A 54 4.98 7.12 -10.70
N ALA A 55 4.22 6.19 -10.13
CA ALA A 55 2.76 6.21 -10.25
C ALA A 55 2.13 7.26 -9.33
N ARG A 56 1.12 7.97 -9.86
CA ARG A 56 0.27 8.87 -9.08
C ARG A 56 -0.83 8.08 -8.40
N LEU A 57 -0.99 8.26 -7.09
CA LEU A 57 -2.01 7.62 -6.24
C LEU A 57 -3.19 8.56 -6.00
#